data_AF-A0A841D851-F1
#
_entry.id   AF-A0A841D851-F1
#
_cell.length_a   1.000
_cell.length_b   1.000
_cell.length_c   1.000
_cell.angle_alpha   90.00
_cell.angle_beta   90.00
_cell.angle_gamma   90.00
#
_symmetry.space_group_name_H-M   'P 1'
#
loop_
_entity.id
_entity.type
_entity.pdbx_description
1 polymer ?
#
loop_
_entity_poly.entity_id
_entity_poly.type
_entity_poly.pdbx_seq_one_letter_code
_entity_poly.pdbx_strand_id
1 'polypeptide(L)'
;MAESISMELNRVTLTPPPVREFAEQIETPSIDAHLDETRPAQAQYRVTYRRVGRRRDIPPLVVVAAGADHLAELVYDDARKYLLSQDVDVVVDLEAMTGAILCGVNSGGQFTIEALA
;
A
#
# COMPACT_ATOMS: atom_id res chain seq x y z
N MET A 1 -40.10 -17.00 58.33
CA MET A 1 -38.63 -16.97 58.41
C MET A 1 -38.14 -18.39 58.43
N ALA A 2 -37.19 -18.70 57.54
CA ALA A 2 -36.34 -19.90 57.42
C ALA A 2 -36.28 -20.36 55.96
N GLU A 3 -35.07 -20.23 55.41
CA GLU A 3 -34.61 -20.68 54.10
C GLU A 3 -34.70 -22.19 53.96
N SER A 4 -34.87 -22.67 52.73
CA SER A 4 -34.40 -24.00 52.32
C SER A 4 -34.07 -23.98 50.84
N ILE A 5 -32.78 -23.86 50.60
CA ILE A 5 -32.08 -24.11 49.34
C ILE A 5 -32.03 -25.63 49.13
N SER A 6 -32.56 -26.12 48.01
CA SER A 6 -32.21 -27.42 47.39
C SER A 6 -32.72 -27.39 45.95
N MET A 7 -31.83 -27.14 44.98
CA MET A 7 -31.19 -28.18 44.17
C MET A 7 -32.23 -29.10 43.49
N GLU A 8 -32.79 -28.63 42.38
CA GLU A 8 -33.29 -29.54 41.34
C GLU A 8 -32.46 -29.32 40.07
N LEU A 9 -31.70 -30.36 39.74
CA LEU A 9 -30.73 -30.40 38.66
C LEU A 9 -31.44 -30.25 37.31
N ASN A 10 -31.25 -29.12 36.65
CA ASN A 10 -31.55 -28.97 35.22
C ASN A 10 -30.67 -29.95 34.44
N ARG A 11 -31.23 -31.10 34.05
CA ARG A 11 -30.57 -32.06 33.15
C ARG A 11 -30.50 -31.43 31.76
N VAL A 12 -29.48 -30.61 31.54
CA VAL A 12 -29.09 -30.15 30.20
C VAL A 12 -28.56 -31.38 29.47
N THR A 13 -29.35 -31.87 28.52
CA THR A 13 -28.88 -32.83 27.51
C THR A 13 -27.76 -32.13 26.73
N LEU A 14 -26.52 -32.43 27.09
CA LEU A 14 -25.34 -32.07 26.31
C LEU A 14 -25.38 -32.90 25.03
N THR A 15 -26.12 -32.42 24.02
CA THR A 15 -25.91 -32.87 22.65
C THR A 15 -24.45 -32.55 22.31
N PRO A 16 -23.62 -33.53 21.94
CA PRO A 16 -22.26 -33.22 21.50
C PRO A 16 -22.35 -32.31 20.26
N PRO A 17 -21.56 -31.23 20.17
CA PRO A 17 -21.52 -30.44 18.95
C PRO A 17 -21.08 -31.34 17.78
N PRO A 18 -21.56 -31.09 16.55
CA PRO A 18 -21.11 -31.85 15.40
C PRO A 18 -19.59 -31.72 15.29
N VAL A 19 -18.91 -32.87 15.28
CA VAL A 19 -17.49 -32.97 15.00
C VAL A 19 -17.29 -32.31 13.63
N ARG A 20 -16.58 -31.18 13.58
CA ARG A 20 -16.11 -30.66 12.30
C ARG A 20 -15.08 -31.66 11.80
N GLU A 21 -15.54 -32.57 10.95
CA GLU A 21 -14.69 -33.32 10.05
C GLU A 21 -14.05 -32.30 9.11
N PHE A 22 -12.91 -31.75 9.51
CA PHE A 22 -11.99 -31.07 8.60
C PHE A 22 -11.32 -32.14 7.75
N ALA A 23 -12.09 -32.75 6.85
CA ALA A 23 -11.56 -33.53 5.76
C ALA A 23 -10.86 -32.55 4.80
N GLU A 24 -9.56 -32.37 5.07
CA GLU A 24 -8.48 -32.30 4.09
C GLU A 24 -8.93 -32.09 2.64
N GLN A 25 -8.93 -30.83 2.22
CA GLN A 25 -8.42 -30.42 0.92
C GLN A 25 -7.86 -29.00 1.07
N ILE A 26 -6.87 -28.86 1.95
CA ILE A 26 -5.84 -27.87 1.68
C ILE A 26 -4.99 -28.51 0.60
N GLU A 27 -5.43 -28.35 -0.64
CA GLU A 27 -4.52 -28.37 -1.78
C GLU A 27 -3.40 -27.41 -1.39
N THR A 28 -2.31 -27.97 -0.90
CA THR A 28 -1.07 -27.24 -0.71
C THR A 28 -0.70 -26.85 -2.14
N PRO A 29 -0.75 -25.58 -2.55
CA PRO A 29 -0.19 -25.25 -3.85
C PRO A 29 1.28 -25.64 -3.75
N SER A 30 1.66 -26.71 -4.46
CA SER A 30 3.04 -27.14 -4.61
C SER A 30 3.86 -25.94 -5.03
N ILE A 31 4.72 -25.47 -4.12
CA ILE A 31 5.67 -24.39 -4.37
C ILE A 31 6.82 -24.98 -5.19
N ASP A 32 6.51 -25.36 -6.43
CA ASP A 32 7.51 -25.72 -7.41
C ASP A 32 7.12 -25.09 -8.76
N ALA A 33 8.00 -24.20 -9.23
CA ALA A 33 8.11 -23.75 -10.62
C ALA A 33 6.99 -22.86 -11.20
N HIS A 34 6.85 -21.64 -10.68
CA HIS A 34 6.45 -20.51 -11.55
C HIS A 34 7.29 -19.25 -11.30
N LEU A 35 8.37 -19.14 -12.10
CA LEU A 35 9.08 -17.92 -12.50
C LEU A 35 9.55 -16.96 -11.39
N ASP A 36 10.72 -17.28 -10.85
CA ASP A 36 11.72 -16.25 -10.54
C ASP A 36 12.16 -15.62 -11.88
N GLU A 37 11.55 -14.50 -12.33
CA GLU A 37 12.09 -13.71 -13.45
C GLU A 37 11.55 -12.27 -13.63
N THR A 38 10.80 -11.71 -12.68
CA THR A 38 10.58 -10.24 -12.68
C THR A 38 10.44 -9.75 -11.25
N ARG A 39 11.52 -9.81 -10.46
CA ARG A 39 11.68 -8.75 -9.46
C ARG A 39 11.79 -7.47 -10.29
N PRO A 40 10.85 -6.51 -10.16
CA PRO A 40 11.02 -5.25 -10.87
C PRO A 40 12.39 -4.71 -10.48
N ALA A 41 13.24 -4.43 -11.47
CA ALA A 41 14.58 -3.95 -11.25
C ALA A 41 14.47 -2.67 -10.39
N GLN A 42 14.89 -2.77 -9.13
CA GLN A 42 14.85 -1.63 -8.23
C GLN A 42 15.98 -0.70 -8.65
N ALA A 43 15.61 0.50 -9.08
CA ALA A 43 16.56 1.53 -9.47
C ALA A 43 16.48 2.69 -8.48
N GLN A 44 17.62 3.33 -8.25
CA GLN A 44 17.67 4.50 -7.41
C GLN A 44 17.43 5.75 -8.26
N TYR A 45 16.46 6.56 -7.85
CA TYR A 45 16.06 7.78 -8.54
C TYR A 45 16.25 9.00 -7.64
N ARG A 46 16.66 10.10 -8.26
CA ARG A 46 16.63 11.44 -7.70
C ARG A 46 15.56 12.25 -8.39
N VAL A 47 14.54 12.63 -7.65
CA VAL A 47 13.45 13.47 -8.09
C VAL A 47 13.72 14.91 -7.66
N THR A 48 13.80 15.82 -8.63
CA THR A 48 14.01 17.24 -8.38
C THR A 48 12.75 18.02 -8.72
N TYR A 49 12.13 18.61 -7.70
CA TYR A 49 10.92 19.39 -7.88
C TYR A 49 11.24 20.78 -8.41
N ARG A 50 10.59 21.17 -9.51
CA ARG A 50 10.62 22.57 -9.97
C ARG A 50 9.68 23.43 -9.14
N ARG A 51 8.54 22.88 -8.77
CA ARG A 51 7.48 23.51 -7.96
C ARG A 51 6.51 22.44 -7.49
N VAL A 52 6.05 22.54 -6.24
CA VAL A 52 4.87 21.81 -5.74
C VAL A 52 3.96 22.79 -5.00
N GLY A 53 2.71 22.90 -5.46
CA GLY A 53 1.72 23.85 -4.99
C GLY A 53 2.22 25.30 -5.11
N ARG A 54 2.40 25.97 -3.98
CA ARG A 54 2.93 27.34 -3.91
C ARG A 54 4.43 27.38 -3.58
N ARG A 55 5.03 26.25 -3.23
CA ARG A 55 6.45 26.16 -2.85
C ARG A 55 7.33 25.86 -4.06
N ARG A 56 8.49 26.49 -4.09
CA ARG A 56 9.54 26.29 -5.11
C ARG A 56 10.85 25.80 -4.51
N ASP A 57 11.02 25.94 -3.20
CA ASP A 57 12.19 25.52 -2.45
C ASP A 57 11.87 24.21 -1.73
N ILE A 58 11.87 23.12 -2.49
CA ILE A 58 11.55 21.78 -1.99
C ILE A 58 12.80 20.94 -2.18
N PRO A 59 13.28 20.25 -1.14
CA PRO A 59 14.46 19.41 -1.27
C PRO A 59 14.22 18.32 -2.31
N PRO A 60 15.26 17.93 -3.08
CA PRO A 60 15.15 16.79 -3.97
C PRO A 60 14.90 15.51 -3.16
N LEU A 61 14.04 14.65 -3.68
CA LEU A 61 13.70 13.36 -3.08
C LEU A 61 14.58 12.28 -3.72
N VAL A 62 15.33 11.53 -2.91
CA VAL A 62 16.11 10.37 -3.38
C VAL A 62 15.44 9.12 -2.86
N VAL A 63 14.99 8.26 -3.78
CA VAL A 63 14.19 7.07 -3.46
C VAL A 63 14.60 5.89 -4.34
N VAL A 64 14.34 4.69 -3.85
CA VAL A 64 14.46 3.46 -4.64
C VAL A 64 13.06 3.05 -5.06
N ALA A 65 12.85 2.90 -6.36
CA ALA A 65 11.57 2.50 -6.90
C ALA A 65 11.71 1.28 -7.81
N ALA A 66 10.64 0.49 -7.86
CA ALA A 66 10.53 -0.71 -8.68
C ALA A 66 10.08 -0.37 -10.13
N GLY A 67 9.61 0.85 -10.37
CA GLY A 67 9.05 1.26 -11.64
C GLY A 67 8.31 2.60 -11.51
N ALA A 68 7.63 3.00 -12.59
CA ALA A 68 6.97 4.30 -12.68
C ALA A 68 5.86 4.46 -11.64
N ASP A 69 4.99 3.45 -11.48
CA ASP A 69 3.89 3.48 -10.52
C ASP A 69 4.39 3.59 -9.07
N HIS A 70 5.37 2.75 -8.70
CA HIS A 70 5.96 2.81 -7.36
C HIS A 70 6.67 4.15 -7.13
N LEU A 71 7.35 4.71 -8.13
CA LEU A 71 7.94 6.04 -8.03
C LEU A 71 6.87 7.12 -7.85
N ALA A 72 5.75 7.02 -8.56
CA ALA A 72 4.64 7.95 -8.46
C ALA A 72 4.02 7.94 -7.05
N GLU A 73 3.86 6.77 -6.43
CA GLU A 73 3.38 6.64 -5.05
C GLU A 73 4.33 7.30 -4.04
N LEU A 74 5.64 7.11 -4.19
CA LEU A 74 6.65 7.73 -3.32
C LEU A 74 6.67 9.25 -3.47
N VAL A 75 6.56 9.74 -4.71
CA VAL A 75 6.45 11.18 -5.00
C VAL A 75 5.13 11.74 -4.47
N TYR A 76 4.03 10.99 -4.55
CA TYR A 76 2.75 11.38 -3.99
C TYR A 76 2.83 11.59 -2.48
N ASP A 77 3.40 10.64 -1.73
CA ASP A 77 3.55 10.75 -0.27
C ASP A 77 4.33 12.01 0.10
N ASP A 78 5.43 12.28 -0.61
CA ASP A 78 6.27 13.43 -0.35
C ASP A 78 5.60 14.75 -0.75
N ALA A 79 5.05 14.82 -1.96
CA ALA A 79 4.36 16.00 -2.48
C ALA A 79 3.16 16.41 -1.61
N ARG A 80 2.43 15.43 -1.06
CA ARG A 80 1.25 15.67 -0.22
C ARG A 80 1.56 16.52 1.02
N LYS A 81 2.78 16.46 1.54
CA LYS A 81 3.23 17.29 2.69
C LYS A 81 3.21 18.80 2.37
N TYR A 82 3.26 19.15 1.09
CA TYR A 82 3.33 20.52 0.60
C TYR A 82 2.04 21.01 -0.06
N LEU A 83 1.07 20.11 -0.27
CA LEU A 83 -0.19 20.40 -0.94
C LEU A 83 -1.33 20.52 0.07
N LEU A 84 -2.23 21.48 -0.17
CA LEU A 84 -3.48 21.62 0.59
C LEU A 84 -4.65 20.88 -0.06
N SER A 85 -4.47 20.44 -1.32
CA SER A 85 -5.51 19.70 -2.05
C SER A 85 -5.62 18.29 -1.49
N GLN A 86 -6.86 17.80 -1.37
CA GLN A 86 -7.12 16.40 -1.02
C GLN A 86 -7.09 15.50 -2.25
N ASP A 87 -7.42 16.06 -3.41
CA ASP A 87 -7.34 15.41 -4.70
C ASP A 87 -5.98 15.74 -5.30
N VAL A 88 -5.09 14.74 -5.32
CA VAL A 88 -3.73 14.82 -5.84
C VAL A 88 -3.47 13.57 -6.65
N ASP A 89 -2.96 13.73 -7.85
CA ASP A 89 -2.57 12.65 -8.76
C ASP A 89 -1.15 12.91 -9.23
N VAL A 90 -0.35 11.85 -9.39
CA VAL A 90 1.06 11.96 -9.79
C VAL A 90 1.28 11.08 -11.00
N VAL A 91 1.76 11.72 -12.07
CA VAL A 91 2.11 11.05 -13.32
C VAL A 91 3.63 11.06 -13.47
N VAL A 92 4.18 9.87 -13.67
CA VAL A 92 5.62 9.65 -13.87
C VAL A 92 5.84 9.11 -15.27
N ASP A 93 6.77 9.72 -15.99
CA ASP A 93 7.25 9.27 -17.28
C ASP A 93 8.75 8.98 -17.16
N LEU A 94 9.10 7.68 -17.09
CA LEU A 94 10.49 7.24 -16.97
C LEU A 94 11.25 7.32 -18.30
N GLU A 95 10.57 7.35 -19.44
CA GLU A 95 11.21 7.46 -20.76
C GLU A 95 11.72 8.89 -21.00
N ALA A 96 10.90 9.88 -20.68
CA ALA A 96 11.23 11.30 -20.71
C ALA A 96 11.96 11.77 -19.45
N MET A 97 12.09 10.92 -18.41
CA MET A 97 12.70 11.26 -17.12
C MET A 97 12.07 12.49 -16.46
N THR A 98 10.74 12.60 -16.55
CA THR A 98 9.98 13.73 -16.00
C THR A 98 8.69 13.26 -15.35
N GLY A 99 8.06 14.13 -14.58
CA GLY A 99 6.73 13.87 -14.10
C GLY A 99 6.00 15.15 -13.69
N ALA A 100 4.70 14.98 -13.49
CA ALA A 100 3.79 16.06 -13.14
C ALA A 100 2.96 15.67 -11.92
N ILE A 101 2.64 16.68 -11.12
CA ILE A 101 1.71 16.56 -10.01
C ILE A 101 0.47 17.33 -10.40
N LEU A 102 -0.68 16.68 -10.31
CA LEU A 102 -1.99 17.20 -10.65
C LEU A 102 -2.80 17.34 -9.35
N CYS A 103 -3.59 18.41 -9.25
CA CYS A 103 -4.51 18.64 -8.15
C CYS A 103 -5.89 18.93 -8.74
N GLY A 104 -6.71 17.90 -8.95
CA GLY A 104 -7.94 17.99 -9.73
C GLY A 104 -7.67 18.51 -11.13
N VAL A 105 -8.25 19.67 -11.47
CA VAL A 105 -8.11 20.31 -12.79
C VAL A 105 -6.88 21.22 -12.93
N ASN A 106 -6.12 21.43 -11.85
CA ASN A 106 -4.96 22.33 -11.85
C ASN A 106 -3.65 21.56 -11.81
N SER A 107 -2.60 22.11 -12.42
CA SER A 107 -1.24 21.59 -12.24
C SER A 107 -0.75 21.93 -10.83
N GLY A 108 -0.53 20.90 -10.03
CA GLY A 108 0.08 20.96 -8.70
C GLY A 108 1.60 21.14 -8.76
N GLY A 109 2.26 20.73 -9.84
CA GLY A 109 3.71 20.83 -9.96
C GLY A 109 4.30 20.06 -11.12
N GLN A 110 5.62 20.22 -11.30
CA GLN A 110 6.43 19.45 -12.24
C GLN A 110 7.75 19.09 -11.56
N PHE A 111 8.28 17.93 -11.92
CA PHE A 111 9.56 17.43 -11.44
C PHE A 111 10.34 16.72 -12.55
N THR A 112 11.64 16.68 -12.38
CA THR A 112 12.56 15.91 -13.23
C THR A 112 13.09 14.72 -12.45
N ILE A 113 13.41 13.65 -13.15
CA ILE A 113 13.91 12.40 -12.60
C ILE A 113 15.32 12.18 -13.13
N GLU A 114 16.21 11.72 -12.27
CA GLU A 114 17.57 11.30 -12.64
C GLU A 114 17.80 9.91 -12.03
N ALA A 115 18.17 8.93 -12.86
CA ALA A 115 18.57 7.61 -12.37
C ALA A 115 20.02 7.69 -11.86
N LEU A 116 20.24 7.19 -10.64
CA LEU A 116 21.54 7.21 -9.98
C LEU A 116 22.28 5.87 -10.05
N ALA A 117 21.55 4.75 -10.15
CA ALA A 117 22.08 3.40 -10.32
C ALA A 117 20.98 2.42 -10.75
#